data_AF-A0A951HE02-F1
#
_entry.id   AF-A0A951HE02-F1
#
_cell.length_a   1.000
_cell.length_b   1.000
_cell.length_c   1.000
_cell.angle_alpha   90.00
_cell.angle_beta   90.00
_cell.angle_gamma   90.00
#
_symmetry.space_group_name_H-M   'P 1'
#
loop_
_entity.id
_entity.type
_entity.pdbx_description
1 polymer ?
#
loop_
_entity_poly.entity_id
_entity_poly.type
_entity_poly.pdbx_seq_one_letter_code
_entity_poly.pdbx_strand_id
1 'polypeptide(L)'
;MPVEDKLIAMHARHAIAKTPLDISELSINCYRGCVELSGVIKRPRNFQGNFNVRKEFDNLKMLVRTAHGVKDVIAERVQVME
;
A
#
# COMPACT_ATOMS: atom_id res chain seq x y z
N MET A 1 10.33 -4.91 18.73
CA MET A 1 10.04 -4.92 17.28
C MET A 1 11.36 -4.98 16.55
N PRO A 2 11.60 -5.99 15.69
CA PRO A 2 12.90 -6.13 15.04
C PRO A 2 13.07 -4.94 14.09
N VAL A 3 14.24 -4.31 14.11
CA VAL A 3 14.57 -3.11 13.33
C VAL A 3 14.28 -3.30 11.83
N GLU A 4 14.43 -4.53 11.36
CA GLU A 4 14.13 -4.97 9.99
C GLU A 4 12.67 -4.72 9.58
N ASP A 5 11.69 -5.08 10.43
CA ASP A 5 10.26 -4.85 10.12
C ASP A 5 9.95 -3.35 10.00
N LYS A 6 10.62 -2.50 10.78
CA LYS A 6 10.46 -1.04 10.65
C LYS A 6 11.02 -0.53 9.33
N LEU A 7 12.16 -1.04 8.88
CA LEU A 7 12.76 -0.68 7.59
C LEU A 7 11.88 -1.15 6.43
N ILE A 8 11.37 -2.38 6.49
CA ILE A 8 10.44 -2.92 5.47
C ILE A 8 9.17 -2.06 5.41
N ALA A 9 8.57 -1.74 6.56
CA ALA A 9 7.40 -0.85 6.61
C ALA A 9 7.72 0.55 6.03
N MET A 10 8.92 1.09 6.28
CA MET A 10 9.36 2.35 5.71
C MET A 10 9.48 2.27 4.18
N HIS A 11 10.09 1.22 3.65
CA HIS A 11 10.21 1.02 2.20
C HIS A 11 8.83 0.82 1.54
N ALA A 12 7.95 0.04 2.17
CA ALA A 12 6.57 -0.14 1.71
C ALA A 12 5.82 1.20 1.65
N ARG A 13 5.89 2.02 2.71
CA ARG A 13 5.32 3.38 2.72
C ARG A 13 5.87 4.25 1.61
N HIS A 14 7.18 4.20 1.37
CA HIS A 14 7.81 4.99 0.33
C HIS A 14 7.38 4.55 -1.08
N ALA A 15 7.17 3.25 -1.32
CA ALA A 15 6.63 2.75 -2.57
C ALA A 15 5.17 3.19 -2.77
N ILE A 16 4.36 3.08 -1.72
CA ILE A 16 2.94 3.46 -1.71
C ILE A 16 2.75 4.98 -1.94
N ALA A 17 3.61 5.81 -1.35
CA ALA A 17 3.56 7.26 -1.51
C ALA A 17 3.84 7.75 -2.95
N LYS A 18 4.39 6.90 -3.82
CA LYS A 18 4.60 7.21 -5.25
C LYS A 18 3.35 6.96 -6.09
N THR A 19 2.32 6.34 -5.51
CA THR A 19 1.07 6.08 -6.22
C THR A 19 0.18 7.31 -6.20
N PRO A 20 -0.63 7.51 -7.25
CA PRO A 20 -1.60 8.61 -7.30
C PRO A 20 -2.82 8.38 -6.39
N LEU A 21 -2.88 7.30 -5.61
CA LEU A 21 -4.03 6.94 -4.78
C LEU A 21 -4.15 7.86 -3.56
N ASP A 22 -5.38 8.17 -3.15
CA ASP A 22 -5.59 8.76 -1.82
C ASP A 22 -5.54 7.64 -0.77
N ILE A 23 -4.43 7.62 -0.05
CA ILE A 23 -4.04 6.63 0.96
C ILE A 23 -4.11 7.22 2.38
N SER A 24 -4.78 8.36 2.57
CA SER A 24 -4.85 9.06 3.86
C SER A 24 -5.42 8.21 5.00
N GLU A 25 -6.24 7.21 4.66
CA GLU A 25 -6.88 6.27 5.59
C GLU A 25 -6.29 4.85 5.48
N LEU A 26 -5.12 4.70 4.85
CA LEU A 26 -4.42 3.42 4.72
C LEU A 26 -3.39 3.25 5.85
N SER A 27 -3.55 2.19 6.63
CA SER A 27 -2.58 1.75 7.63
C SER A 27 -1.70 0.63 7.07
N ILE A 28 -0.40 0.71 7.40
CA ILE A 28 0.64 -0.21 6.93
C ILE A 28 1.39 -0.74 8.14
N ASN A 29 1.24 -2.04 8.39
CA ASN A 29 1.95 -2.77 9.43
C ASN A 29 2.90 -3.77 8.79
N CYS A 30 4.04 -4.04 9.44
CA CYS A 30 4.96 -5.09 9.03
C CYS A 30 5.27 -5.99 10.22
N TYR A 31 5.23 -7.30 9.98
CA TYR A 31 5.57 -8.30 10.97
C TYR A 31 6.27 -9.48 10.30
N ARG A 32 7.51 -9.75 10.71
CA ARG A 32 8.36 -10.85 10.20
C ARG A 32 8.51 -10.84 8.67
N GLY A 33 8.56 -9.66 8.07
CA GLY A 33 8.64 -9.46 6.61
C GLY A 33 7.32 -9.60 5.85
N CYS A 34 6.19 -9.78 6.54
CA CYS A 34 4.85 -9.70 5.94
C CYS A 34 4.29 -8.29 6.14
N VAL A 35 3.86 -7.64 5.05
CA VAL A 35 3.24 -6.32 5.08
C VAL A 35 1.72 -6.48 5.08
N GLU A 36 1.06 -5.99 6.12
CA GLU A 36 -0.40 -5.93 6.22
C GLU A 36 -0.88 -4.52 5.88
N LEU A 37 -1.74 -4.43 4.88
CA LEU A 37 -2.45 -3.23 4.46
C LEU A 37 -3.89 -3.31 4.97
N SER A 38 -4.37 -2.22 5.59
CA SER A 38 -5.73 -2.14 6.12
C SER A 38 -6.25 -0.70 6.06
N GLY A 39 -7.56 -0.53 5.94
CA GLY A 39 -8.20 0.79 5.89
C GLY A 39 -8.83 1.09 4.55
N VAL A 40 -8.81 2.35 4.14
CA VAL A 40 -9.56 2.82 2.95
C VAL A 40 -8.61 3.44 1.94
N ILE A 41 -8.80 3.06 0.68
CA ILE A 41 -8.14 3.68 -0.47
C ILE A 41 -9.20 4.36 -1.31
N LYS A 42 -8.95 5.62 -1.65
CA LYS A 42 -9.88 6.46 -2.39
C LYS A 42 -9.24 6.95 -3.68
N ARG A 43 -10.10 7.36 -4.60
CA ARG A 43 -9.67 8.11 -5.77
C ARG A 43 -9.02 9.45 -5.35
N PRO A 44 -7.88 9.83 -5.94
CA PRO A 44 -7.32 11.17 -5.75
C PRO A 44 -8.29 12.27 -6.14
N ARG A 45 -8.45 13.28 -5.26
CA ARG A 45 -9.40 14.38 -5.42
C ARG A 45 -9.18 15.24 -6.68
N ASN A 46 -7.94 15.32 -7.16
CA ASN A 46 -7.55 16.20 -8.27
C ASN A 46 -7.35 15.47 -9.61
N PHE A 47 -7.72 14.19 -9.72
CA PHE A 47 -7.46 13.42 -10.93
C PHE A 47 -8.62 13.51 -11.92
N GLN A 48 -8.39 14.23 -13.02
CA GLN A 48 -9.34 14.35 -14.13
C GLN A 48 -9.20 13.15 -15.09
N GLY A 49 -10.33 12.52 -15.46
CA GLY A 49 -10.36 11.41 -16.43
C GLY A 49 -10.90 10.10 -15.86
N ASN A 50 -10.65 8.97 -16.54
CA ASN A 50 -11.02 7.65 -16.05
C ASN A 50 -9.89 7.11 -15.15
N PHE A 51 -10.13 7.03 -13.84
CA PHE A 51 -9.17 6.53 -12.88
C PHE A 51 -9.73 5.27 -12.23
N ASN A 52 -9.06 4.14 -12.45
CA ASN A 52 -9.48 2.86 -11.91
C ASN A 52 -8.72 2.59 -10.60
N VAL A 53 -9.37 2.88 -9.47
CA VAL A 53 -8.77 2.75 -8.14
C VAL A 53 -8.35 1.30 -7.87
N ARG A 54 -9.13 0.32 -8.33
CA ARG A 54 -8.82 -1.12 -8.15
C ARG A 54 -7.54 -1.51 -8.88
N LYS A 55 -7.39 -1.11 -10.15
CA LYS A 55 -6.20 -1.38 -10.96
C LYS A 55 -4.95 -0.75 -10.34
N GLU A 56 -5.05 0.50 -9.92
CA GLU A 56 -3.94 1.19 -9.26
C GLU A 56 -3.60 0.55 -7.90
N PHE A 57 -4.59 0.05 -7.18
CA PHE A 57 -4.35 -0.69 -5.94
C PHE A 57 -3.66 -2.04 -6.19
N ASP A 58 -4.00 -2.74 -7.27
CA ASP A 58 -3.29 -3.96 -7.67
C ASP A 58 -1.83 -3.67 -8.04
N ASN A 59 -1.57 -2.57 -8.77
CA ASN A 59 -0.23 -2.09 -9.07
C ASN A 59 0.55 -1.76 -7.78
N LEU A 60 -0.10 -1.08 -6.82
CA LEU A 60 0.48 -0.78 -5.51
C LEU A 60 0.89 -2.05 -4.76
N LYS A 61 0.03 -3.08 -4.71
CA LYS A 61 0.38 -4.36 -4.07
C LYS A 61 1.60 -5.00 -4.72
N MET A 62 1.72 -4.94 -6.05
CA MET A 62 2.91 -5.44 -6.75
C MET A 62 4.17 -4.64 -6.38
N LEU A 63 4.08 -3.30 -6.32
CA LEU A 63 5.21 -2.45 -5.92
C LEU A 63 5.67 -2.69 -4.48
N VAL A 64 4.75 -2.95 -3.57
CA VAL A 64 5.11 -3.30 -2.18
C VAL A 64 5.79 -4.66 -2.14
N ARG A 65 5.33 -5.64 -2.93
CA ARG A 65 5.96 -6.97 -3.00
C ARG A 65 7.39 -6.94 -3.53
N THR A 66 7.74 -5.97 -4.37
CA THR A 66 9.12 -5.82 -4.88
C THR A 66 10.04 -5.07 -3.92
N ALA A 67 9.52 -4.54 -2.80
CA ALA A 67 10.35 -3.89 -1.80
C ALA A 67 11.26 -4.90 -1.08
N HIS A 68 12.51 -4.50 -0.83
CA HIS A 68 13.52 -5.36 -0.23
C HIS A 68 13.08 -5.88 1.15
N GLY A 69 13.14 -7.20 1.35
CA GLY A 69 12.78 -7.87 2.61
C GLY A 69 11.30 -8.21 2.76
N VAL A 70 10.43 -7.76 1.84
CA VAL A 70 9.02 -8.18 1.82
C VAL A 70 8.94 -9.63 1.35
N LYS A 71 8.31 -10.48 2.18
CA LYS A 71 8.00 -11.87 1.86
C LYS A 71 6.60 -12.02 1.30
N ASP A 72 5.66 -11.27 1.86
CA ASP A 72 4.26 -11.30 1.45
C ASP A 72 3.55 -9.98 1.75
N VAL A 73 2.42 -9.76 1.07
CA VAL A 73 1.54 -8.61 1.23
C VAL A 73 0.10 -9.08 1.39
N ILE A 74 -0.48 -8.75 2.53
CA ILE A 74 -1.87 -9.06 2.90
C ILE A 74 -2.68 -7.77 2.83
N ALA A 75 -3.79 -7.79 2.12
CA ALA A 75 -4.59 -6.58 1.89
C ALA A 75 -6.11 -6.81 1.92
N GLU A 76 -6.56 -7.90 2.56
CA GLU A 76 -7.97 -8.31 2.64
C GLU A 76 -8.84 -7.31 3.42
N ARG A 77 -8.20 -6.50 4.29
CA ARG A 77 -8.84 -5.48 5.12
C ARG A 77 -8.82 -4.09 4.48
N VAL A 78 -8.54 -4.00 3.18
CA VAL A 78 -8.57 -2.73 2.44
C VAL A 78 -9.90 -2.59 1.71
N GLN A 79 -10.58 -1.49 1.97
CA GLN A 79 -11.76 -1.07 1.22
C GLN A 79 -11.34 -0.11 0.11
N VAL A 80 -11.74 -0.44 -1.13
CA VAL A 80 -11.49 0.41 -2.30
C VAL A 80 -12.77 1.20 -2.58
N MET A 81 -12.69 2.53 -2.44
CA MET A 81 -13.78 3.45 -2.77
C MET A 81 -13.47 4.17 -4.07
N GLU A 82 -14.41 4.09 -5.02
CA GLU A 82 -14.31 4.68 -6.36
C GLU A 82 -14.93 6.08 -6.44
#